data_AF-A0A068NYD3-F1
#
_entry.id   AF-A0A068NYD3-F1
#
_cell.length_a   1.000
_cell.length_b   1.000
_cell.length_c   1.000
_cell.angle_alpha   90.00
_cell.angle_beta   90.00
_cell.angle_gamma   90.00
#
_symmetry.space_group_name_H-M   'P 1'
#
loop_
_entity.id
_entity.type
_entity.pdbx_description
1 polymer ?
#
loop_
_entity_poly.entity_id
_entity_poly.type
_entity_poly.pdbx_seq_one_letter_code
_entity_poly.pdbx_strand_id
1 'polypeptide(L)'
;MAKMEADMFAKLNLTADQKKKIKGFQAARDAKMKKLMTTAPKGGDPRALFSQFRPISQDYRKSVESVLKPDQKKKYDDLRKEMRAKMGGGRGGPGGPGGRPGGPGRGPGGL
;
A
#
# COMPACT_ATOMS: atom_id res chain seq x y z
N MET A 1 11.26 6.45 -0.02
CA MET A 1 9.87 6.94 -0.09
C MET A 1 9.21 6.44 -1.35
N ALA A 2 8.12 5.67 -1.24
CA ALA A 2 7.23 5.47 -2.38
C ALA A 2 6.58 6.81 -2.75
N LYS A 3 6.47 7.12 -4.05
CA LYS A 3 5.93 8.40 -4.55
C LYS A 3 4.56 8.73 -3.93
N MET A 4 3.70 7.73 -3.83
CA MET A 4 2.34 7.86 -3.27
C MET A 4 2.33 8.28 -1.78
N GLU A 5 3.29 7.82 -0.99
CA GLU A 5 3.41 8.16 0.43
C GLU A 5 3.94 9.59 0.63
N ALA A 6 4.87 10.01 -0.23
CA ALA A 6 5.37 11.39 -0.25
C ALA A 6 4.26 12.39 -0.60
N ASP A 7 3.44 12.08 -1.61
CA ASP A 7 2.32 12.93 -2.04
C ASP A 7 1.26 13.12 -0.95
N MET A 8 1.01 12.08 -0.14
CA MET A 8 0.12 12.18 1.02
C MET A 8 0.69 13.05 2.12
N PHE A 9 1.96 12.86 2.47
CA PHE A 9 2.61 13.68 3.50
C PHE A 9 2.74 15.15 3.09
N ALA A 10 2.86 15.44 1.79
CA ALA A 10 2.79 16.81 1.27
C ALA A 10 1.45 17.48 1.58
N LYS A 11 0.33 16.74 1.54
CA LYS A 11 -1.03 17.25 1.84
C LYS A 11 -1.31 17.47 3.33
N LEU A 12 -0.48 16.96 4.23
CA LEU A 12 -0.68 17.03 5.69
C LEU A 12 -0.07 18.27 6.35
N ASN A 13 0.57 19.16 5.58
CA ASN A 13 1.22 20.36 6.10
C ASN A 13 2.14 20.05 7.30
N LEU A 14 2.97 19.03 7.17
CA LEU A 14 3.87 18.58 8.24
C LEU A 14 4.96 19.62 8.53
N THR A 15 5.29 19.81 9.80
CA THR A 15 6.44 20.63 10.21
C THR A 15 7.77 19.95 9.83
N ALA A 16 8.87 20.70 9.85
CA ALA A 16 10.20 20.16 9.59
C ALA A 16 10.56 19.02 10.56
N ASP A 17 10.22 19.18 11.85
CA ASP A 17 10.48 18.16 12.88
C ASP A 17 9.63 16.90 12.67
N GLN A 18 8.36 17.06 12.33
CA GLN A 18 7.48 15.92 12.00
C GLN A 18 8.02 15.16 10.80
N LYS A 19 8.44 15.86 9.74
CA LYS A 19 9.05 15.25 8.55
C LYS A 19 10.33 14.49 8.91
N LYS A 20 11.18 15.04 9.77
CA LYS A 20 12.42 14.39 10.22
C LYS A 20 12.13 13.09 11.00
N LYS A 21 11.18 13.12 11.94
CA LYS A 21 10.76 11.93 12.69
C LYS A 21 10.16 10.85 11.77
N ILE A 22 9.27 11.25 10.86
CA ILE A 22 8.62 10.34 9.90
C ILE A 22 9.65 9.67 8.98
N LYS A 23 10.66 10.42 8.50
CA LYS A 23 11.78 9.85 7.72
C LYS A 23 12.54 8.78 8.52
N GLY A 24 12.79 9.01 9.80
CA GLY A 24 13.42 8.03 10.69
C GLY A 24 12.58 6.75 10.81
N PHE A 25 11.28 6.88 11.06
CA PHE A 25 10.37 5.73 11.11
C PHE A 25 10.30 4.99 9.77
N GLN A 26 10.38 5.71 8.66
CA GLN A 26 10.33 5.13 7.33
C GLN A 26 11.60 4.34 7.02
N ALA A 27 12.78 4.87 7.36
CA ALA A 27 14.03 4.12 7.22
C ALA A 27 14.01 2.82 8.04
N ALA A 28 13.47 2.86 9.26
CA ALA A 28 13.32 1.67 10.10
C ALA A 28 12.35 0.65 9.49
N ARG A 29 11.21 1.12 8.95
CA ARG A 29 10.27 0.28 8.20
C ARG A 29 10.95 -0.33 6.98
N ASP A 30 11.60 0.46 6.15
CA ASP A 30 12.25 0.02 4.90
C ASP A 30 13.32 -1.03 5.18
N ALA A 31 14.11 -0.88 6.24
CA ALA A 31 15.07 -1.88 6.67
C ALA A 31 14.39 -3.21 7.06
N LYS A 32 13.29 -3.17 7.83
CA LYS A 32 12.52 -4.36 8.19
C LYS A 32 11.91 -5.03 6.96
N MET A 33 11.32 -4.24 6.05
CA MET A 33 10.71 -4.73 4.81
C MET A 33 11.76 -5.37 3.89
N LYS A 34 12.92 -4.73 3.72
CA LYS A 34 14.03 -5.25 2.93
C LYS A 34 14.54 -6.57 3.50
N LYS A 35 14.77 -6.63 4.82
CA LYS A 35 15.16 -7.85 5.51
C LYS A 35 14.15 -8.97 5.22
N LEU A 36 12.87 -8.68 5.37
CA LEU A 36 11.79 -9.64 5.16
C LEU A 36 11.76 -10.19 3.73
N MET A 37 11.92 -9.31 2.73
CA MET A 37 12.00 -9.70 1.32
C MET A 37 13.27 -10.52 1.01
N THR A 38 14.39 -10.20 1.64
CA THR A 38 15.65 -10.94 1.43
C THR A 38 15.69 -12.29 2.13
N THR A 39 15.02 -12.42 3.27
CA THR A 39 14.94 -13.70 4.02
C THR A 39 13.84 -14.61 3.49
N ALA A 40 12.94 -14.09 2.67
CA ALA A 40 11.88 -14.87 2.08
C ALA A 40 12.42 -15.83 1.02
N PRO A 41 11.95 -17.08 0.99
CA PRO A 41 12.31 -18.03 -0.07
C PRO A 41 11.94 -17.44 -1.44
N LYS A 42 12.82 -17.61 -2.43
CA LYS A 42 12.46 -17.30 -3.83
C LYS A 42 11.28 -18.20 -4.23
N GLY A 43 10.15 -17.58 -4.57
CA GLY A 43 8.89 -18.31 -4.87
C GLY A 43 8.05 -18.67 -3.64
N GLY A 44 8.38 -18.16 -2.45
CA GLY A 44 7.59 -18.38 -1.23
C GLY A 44 6.18 -17.80 -1.30
N ASP A 45 5.29 -18.30 -0.44
CA ASP A 45 3.87 -17.91 -0.42
C ASP A 45 3.70 -16.39 -0.22
N PRO A 46 3.13 -15.67 -1.22
CA PRO A 46 2.85 -14.24 -1.12
C PRO A 46 1.94 -13.91 0.08
N ARG A 47 1.07 -14.82 0.53
CA ARG A 47 0.20 -14.61 1.69
C ARG A 47 0.97 -14.64 3.00
N ALA A 48 1.97 -15.51 3.12
CA ALA A 48 2.84 -15.56 4.29
C ALA A 48 3.63 -14.25 4.41
N LEU A 49 4.21 -13.78 3.29
CA LEU A 49 4.86 -12.47 3.20
C LEU A 49 3.93 -11.32 3.60
N PHE A 50 2.71 -11.29 3.05
CA PHE A 50 1.72 -10.26 3.37
C PHE A 50 1.36 -10.23 4.86
N SER A 51 1.20 -11.41 5.46
CA SER A 51 0.92 -11.55 6.89
C SER A 51 2.03 -10.98 7.77
N GLN A 52 3.28 -11.08 7.33
CA GLN A 52 4.43 -10.48 8.00
C GLN A 52 4.60 -8.98 7.71
N PHE A 53 4.19 -8.50 6.54
CA PHE A 53 4.22 -7.08 6.20
C PHE A 53 3.17 -6.26 6.96
N ARG A 54 2.03 -6.87 7.28
CA ARG A 54 0.93 -6.23 7.99
C ARG A 54 1.35 -5.63 9.35
N PRO A 55 1.98 -6.37 10.29
CA PRO A 55 2.42 -5.80 11.56
C PRO A 55 3.45 -4.69 11.39
N ILE A 56 4.42 -4.84 10.48
CA ILE A 56 5.43 -3.80 10.18
C ILE A 56 4.75 -2.50 9.73
N SER A 57 3.73 -2.61 8.87
CA SER A 57 2.97 -1.46 8.40
C SER A 57 2.09 -0.83 9.49
N GLN A 58 1.52 -1.65 10.38
CA GLN A 58 0.74 -1.17 11.52
C GLN A 58 1.60 -0.43 12.54
N ASP A 59 2.79 -0.95 12.85
CA ASP A 59 3.73 -0.32 13.77
C ASP A 59 4.19 1.04 13.23
N TYR A 60 4.60 1.08 11.96
CA TYR A 60 4.96 2.32 11.28
C TYR A 60 3.83 3.35 11.35
N ARG A 61 2.59 2.91 11.09
CA ARG A 61 1.41 3.78 11.16
C ARG A 61 1.23 4.38 12.55
N LYS A 62 1.32 3.57 13.61
CA LYS A 62 1.23 4.06 15.01
C LYS A 62 2.33 5.08 15.32
N SER A 63 3.55 4.84 14.85
CA SER A 63 4.67 5.79 15.03
C SER A 63 4.46 7.10 14.26
N VAL A 64 3.86 7.05 13.07
CA VAL A 64 3.50 8.26 12.33
C VAL A 64 2.38 9.00 13.05
N GLU A 65 1.30 8.32 13.43
CA GLU A 65 0.18 8.95 14.15
C GLU A 65 0.64 9.59 15.46
N SER A 66 1.57 9.01 16.21
CA SER A 66 2.04 9.61 17.47
C SER A 66 2.73 10.97 17.30
N VAL A 67 3.23 11.30 16.10
CA VAL A 67 3.84 12.61 15.81
C VAL A 67 2.90 13.57 15.07
N LEU A 68 1.72 13.12 14.64
CA LEU A 68 0.71 13.94 13.98
C LEU A 68 -0.22 14.61 15.00
N LYS A 69 -0.65 15.83 14.69
CA LYS A 69 -1.74 16.52 15.40
C LYS A 69 -3.11 15.84 15.09
N PRO A 70 -4.14 16.02 15.93
CA PRO A 70 -5.46 15.42 15.71
C PRO A 70 -6.04 15.68 14.32
N ASP A 71 -5.97 16.92 13.82
CA ASP A 71 -6.47 17.28 12.49
C ASP A 71 -5.68 16.60 11.37
N GLN A 72 -4.36 16.48 11.55
CA GLN A 72 -3.48 15.79 10.60
C GLN A 72 -3.74 14.28 10.58
N LYS A 73 -4.05 13.67 11.73
CA LYS A 73 -4.42 12.25 11.83
C LYS A 73 -5.69 11.96 11.02
N LYS A 74 -6.74 12.78 11.20
CA LYS A 74 -7.99 12.64 10.45
C LYS A 74 -7.74 12.70 8.94
N LYS A 75 -7.00 13.71 8.49
CA LYS A 75 -6.64 13.87 7.07
C LYS A 75 -5.77 12.72 6.56
N TYR A 76 -4.85 12.21 7.38
CA TYR A 76 -4.02 11.05 7.06
C TYR A 76 -4.87 9.81 6.84
N ASP A 77 -5.83 9.56 7.72
CA ASP A 77 -6.75 8.42 7.61
C ASP A 77 -7.62 8.49 6.36
N ASP A 78 -8.15 9.68 6.03
CA ASP A 78 -8.97 9.87 4.85
C ASP A 78 -8.17 9.69 3.55
N LEU A 79 -6.96 10.28 3.47
CA LEU A 79 -6.04 10.07 2.35
C LEU A 79 -5.67 8.59 2.19
N ARG A 80 -5.51 7.86 3.29
CA ARG A 80 -5.24 6.42 3.27
C ARG A 80 -6.44 5.61 2.76
N LYS A 81 -7.65 5.95 3.18
CA LYS A 81 -8.87 5.30 2.69
C LYS A 81 -9.01 5.53 1.18
N GLU A 82 -8.77 6.75 0.73
CA GLU A 82 -8.77 7.12 -0.69
C GLU A 82 -7.70 6.33 -1.47
N MET A 83 -6.47 6.23 -0.95
CA MET A 83 -5.43 5.39 -1.56
C MET A 83 -5.81 3.93 -1.62
N ARG A 84 -6.39 3.38 -0.55
CA ARG A 84 -6.86 1.99 -0.55
C ARG A 84 -7.97 1.79 -1.57
N ALA A 85 -8.89 2.74 -1.70
CA ALA A 85 -9.91 2.71 -2.73
C ALA A 85 -9.30 2.81 -4.14
N LYS A 86 -8.24 3.61 -4.33
CA LYS A 86 -7.52 3.73 -5.62
C LYS A 86 -6.71 2.48 -5.98
N MET A 87 -6.01 1.87 -5.02
CA MET A 87 -5.30 0.61 -5.22
C MET A 87 -6.26 -0.60 -5.28
N GLY A 88 -7.42 -0.52 -4.64
CA GLY A 88 -8.48 -1.53 -4.71
C GLY A 88 -9.40 -1.37 -5.93
N GLY A 89 -9.45 -0.19 -6.54
CA GLY A 89 -10.32 0.16 -7.66
C GLY A 89 -9.61 0.30 -9.01
N GLY A 90 -8.28 0.29 -9.03
CA GLY A 90 -7.47 0.37 -10.26
C GLY A 90 -6.52 -0.82 -10.38
N ARG A 91 -6.89 -1.83 -11.18
CA ARG A 91 -6.03 -2.92 -11.68
C ARG A 91 -5.21 -3.64 -10.60
N GLY A 92 -5.87 -4.52 -9.85
CA GLY A 92 -5.19 -5.41 -8.90
C GLY A 92 -6.10 -6.40 -8.17
N GLY A 93 -7.25 -6.76 -8.73
CA GLY A 93 -7.88 -8.07 -8.47
C GLY A 93 -7.10 -9.15 -9.21
N PRO A 94 -7.05 -10.40 -8.72
CA PRO A 94 -5.88 -11.27 -8.80
C PRO A 94 -5.46 -11.57 -10.25
N GLY A 95 -4.18 -11.90 -10.43
CA GLY A 95 -3.75 -12.72 -11.55
C GLY A 95 -4.48 -14.07 -11.50
N GLY A 96 -5.70 -14.07 -12.04
CA GLY A 96 -6.63 -15.18 -12.11
C GLY A 96 -8.08 -14.67 -12.19
N PRO A 97 -8.85 -14.91 -13.27
CA PRO A 97 -8.47 -15.43 -14.58
C PRO A 97 -8.62 -14.36 -15.68
N GLY A 98 -7.92 -14.53 -16.80
CA GLY A 98 -8.37 -14.06 -18.12
C GLY A 98 -9.67 -14.77 -18.56
N GLY A 99 -10.60 -15.00 -17.65
CA GLY A 99 -11.93 -15.52 -17.90
C GLY A 99 -12.86 -14.33 -18.10
N ARG A 100 -13.03 -13.93 -19.35
CA ARG A 100 -14.15 -13.11 -19.79
C ARG A 100 -15.46 -13.85 -19.45
N PRO A 101 -16.37 -13.28 -18.63
CA PRO A 101 -17.71 -13.82 -18.50
C PRO A 101 -18.59 -13.27 -19.63
N GLY A 102 -19.01 -14.16 -20.54
CA GLY A 102 -20.35 -14.14 -21.15
C GLY A 102 -20.69 -13.16 -22.29
N GLY A 103 -20.64 -13.66 -23.53
CA GLY A 103 -21.67 -13.51 -24.60
C GLY A 103 -21.91 -12.15 -25.27
N PRO A 104 -22.65 -12.08 -26.42
CA PRO A 104 -23.51 -13.09 -27.04
C PRO A 104 -23.07 -13.51 -28.45
N GLY A 105 -23.72 -14.54 -28.98
CA GLY A 105 -23.28 -15.32 -30.14
C GLY A 105 -23.17 -14.60 -31.49
N ARG A 106 -22.47 -15.27 -32.41
CA ARG A 106 -22.70 -15.21 -33.86
C ARG A 106 -22.03 -16.40 -34.55
N GLY A 107 -22.71 -17.56 -34.56
CA GLY A 107 -22.84 -18.25 -35.86
C GLY A 107 -23.76 -17.40 -36.73
N PRO A 108 -23.61 -17.32 -38.05
CA PRO A 108 -23.38 -18.48 -38.92
C PRO A 108 -22.31 -18.30 -40.03
N GLY A 109 -21.81 -19.42 -40.56
CA GLY A 109 -21.49 -19.61 -41.97
C GLY A 109 -20.22 -18.97 -42.58
N GLY A 110 -19.50 -19.79 -43.36
CA GLY A 110 -18.80 -19.29 -44.56
C GLY A 110 -17.38 -19.77 -44.77
N LEU A 111 -17.25 -20.72 -45.72
CA LEU A 111 -16.09 -21.11 -46.53
C LEU A 111 -15.09 -22.11 -45.91
#